data_AF-A0A7X6NRS9-F1
#
_entry.id   AF-A0A7X6NRS9-F1
#
_cell.length_a   1.000
_cell.length_b   1.000
_cell.length_c   1.000
_cell.angle_alpha   90.00
_cell.angle_beta   90.00
_cell.angle_gamma   90.00
#
_symmetry.space_group_name_H-M   'P 1'
#
loop_
_entity.id
_entity.type
_entity.pdbx_description
1 polymer ?
#
loop_
_entity_poly.entity_id
_entity_poly.type
_entity_poly.pdbx_seq_one_letter_code
_entity_poly.pdbx_strand_id
1 'polypeptide(L)'
;YCTRREIAEASQAPHGAYRPYPGTCAQLSESQRAARRAVRPAAVRVRAGGATATVHDLHAGEVSGEVDDFVLFRADGTPAYNLAVVVDDGLQGVTEVCRGADLLESAPRQAWLAGKLGFEPPTYAHVGLALNSSGARLAKRDGAVTLSALAASGVNSQQVFRMIATSAGLPETSSAPELLEAVRGRDWWTAAKIWQPWVVDPRDQKPPSISQKAPSASQ
;
A
#
# COMPACT_ATOMS: atom_id res chain seq x y z
N TYR A 1 -24.56 2.93 -10.83
CA TYR A 1 -25.69 1.98 -10.61
C TYR A 1 -25.32 0.51 -10.76
N CYS A 2 -24.29 0.16 -11.54
CA CYS A 2 -23.94 -1.24 -11.77
C CYS A 2 -23.50 -1.92 -10.47
N THR A 3 -23.97 -3.14 -10.20
CA THR A 3 -23.50 -3.92 -9.04
C THR A 3 -22.10 -4.47 -9.29
N ARG A 4 -21.41 -4.90 -8.22
CA ARG A 4 -20.13 -5.62 -8.37
C ARG A 4 -20.27 -6.87 -9.25
N ARG A 5 -21.40 -7.59 -9.11
CA ARG A 5 -21.71 -8.77 -9.92
C ARG A 5 -21.87 -8.40 -11.39
N GLU A 6 -22.70 -7.40 -11.71
CA GLU A 6 -22.91 -6.93 -13.09
C GLU A 6 -21.58 -6.47 -13.74
N ILE A 7 -20.69 -5.84 -12.96
CA ILE A 7 -19.36 -5.42 -13.41
C ILE A 7 -18.46 -6.63 -13.68
N ALA A 8 -18.44 -7.59 -12.77
CA ALA A 8 -17.62 -8.80 -12.91
C ALA A 8 -18.06 -9.64 -14.12
N GLU A 9 -19.38 -9.78 -14.33
CA GLU A 9 -19.96 -10.49 -15.48
C GLU A 9 -19.65 -9.77 -16.81
N ALA A 10 -19.62 -8.43 -16.82
CA ALA A 10 -19.30 -7.64 -18.01
C ALA A 10 -17.79 -7.51 -18.30
N SER A 11 -16.92 -7.85 -17.35
CA SER A 11 -15.46 -7.70 -17.48
C SER A 11 -14.84 -8.92 -18.15
N GLN A 12 -14.40 -8.77 -19.41
CA GLN A 12 -13.75 -9.84 -20.19
C GLN A 12 -12.25 -10.02 -19.95
N ALA A 13 -11.64 -9.27 -19.02
CA ALA A 13 -10.18 -9.34 -18.79
C ALA A 13 -9.70 -10.74 -18.34
N PRO A 14 -8.76 -11.38 -19.08
CA PRO A 14 -8.11 -12.62 -18.66
C PRO A 14 -7.19 -12.35 -17.46
N HIS A 15 -7.23 -13.25 -16.47
CA HIS A 15 -6.29 -13.44 -15.36
C HIS A 15 -5.48 -12.20 -14.89
N GLY A 16 -6.00 -11.53 -13.86
CA GLY A 16 -5.31 -10.50 -13.06
C GLY A 16 -6.21 -10.04 -11.90
N ALA A 17 -5.62 -9.42 -10.86
CA ALA A 17 -6.37 -8.84 -9.74
C ALA A 17 -7.09 -7.53 -10.12
N TYR A 18 -6.53 -6.79 -11.09
CA TYR A 18 -7.09 -5.55 -11.60
C TYR A 18 -8.12 -5.83 -12.71
N ARG A 19 -9.32 -5.26 -12.57
CA ARG A 19 -10.39 -5.34 -13.56
C ARG A 19 -10.92 -3.94 -13.83
N PRO A 20 -10.56 -3.31 -14.96
CA PRO A 20 -11.04 -1.97 -15.28
C PRO A 20 -12.56 -1.97 -15.44
N TYR A 21 -13.19 -0.85 -15.10
CA TYR A 21 -14.63 -0.74 -15.26
C TYR A 21 -15.03 -0.78 -16.74
N PRO A 22 -15.88 -1.73 -17.19
CA PRO A 22 -16.21 -1.91 -18.61
C PRO A 22 -17.19 -0.85 -19.16
N GLY A 23 -17.51 0.21 -18.41
CA GLY A 23 -18.39 1.27 -18.88
C GLY A 23 -19.89 0.92 -18.96
N THR A 24 -20.32 -0.22 -18.43
CA THR A 24 -21.70 -0.76 -18.59
C THR A 24 -22.81 0.22 -18.18
N CYS A 25 -22.59 1.04 -17.15
CA CYS A 25 -23.54 2.06 -16.70
C CYS A 25 -23.16 3.48 -17.17
N ALA A 26 -22.03 3.66 -17.85
CA ALA A 26 -21.56 4.96 -18.32
C ALA A 26 -22.40 5.51 -19.48
N GLN A 27 -23.03 4.62 -20.26
CA GLN A 27 -23.81 4.94 -21.47
C GLN A 27 -25.32 4.80 -21.28
N LEU A 28 -25.82 4.68 -20.04
CA LEU A 28 -27.25 4.60 -19.79
C LEU A 28 -27.95 5.91 -20.18
N SER A 29 -29.10 5.79 -20.86
CA SER A 29 -30.02 6.90 -21.09
C SER A 29 -30.57 7.45 -19.76
N GLU A 30 -31.13 8.66 -19.77
CA GLU A 30 -31.71 9.21 -18.53
C GLU A 30 -32.90 8.38 -18.03
N SER A 31 -33.71 7.81 -18.92
CA SER A 31 -34.80 6.90 -18.52
C SER A 31 -34.26 5.65 -17.79
N GLN A 32 -33.17 5.06 -18.29
CA GLN A 32 -32.51 3.93 -17.63
C GLN A 32 -31.86 4.33 -16.29
N ARG A 33 -31.26 5.54 -16.23
CA ARG A 33 -30.70 6.08 -14.98
C ARG A 33 -31.78 6.32 -13.94
N ALA A 34 -32.91 6.91 -14.32
CA ALA A 34 -34.05 7.17 -13.45
C ALA A 34 -34.61 5.86 -12.87
N ALA A 35 -34.84 4.85 -13.72
CA ALA A 35 -35.30 3.54 -13.28
C ALA A 35 -34.34 2.88 -12.28
N ARG A 36 -33.02 2.95 -12.52
CA ARG A 36 -32.03 2.39 -11.59
C ARG A 36 -31.91 3.21 -10.29
N ARG A 37 -32.03 4.54 -10.36
CA ARG A 37 -31.96 5.44 -9.20
C ARG A 37 -33.10 5.20 -8.21
N ALA A 38 -34.28 4.83 -8.70
CA ALA A 38 -35.42 4.46 -7.87
C ALA A 38 -35.18 3.19 -7.02
N VAL A 39 -34.25 2.32 -7.44
CA VAL A 39 -33.97 1.04 -6.77
C VAL A 39 -32.69 1.12 -5.92
N ARG A 40 -31.69 1.90 -6.33
CA ARG A 40 -30.40 1.97 -5.64
C ARG A 40 -29.63 3.26 -5.93
N PRO A 41 -28.83 3.75 -4.97
CA PRO A 41 -27.90 4.85 -5.23
C PRO A 41 -26.77 4.42 -6.18
N ALA A 42 -26.13 5.41 -6.81
CA ALA A 42 -24.99 5.19 -7.69
C ALA A 42 -23.68 5.52 -6.98
N ALA A 43 -22.66 4.69 -7.21
CA ALA A 43 -21.29 5.15 -7.09
C ALA A 43 -20.99 6.20 -8.17
N VAL A 44 -20.20 7.20 -7.82
CA VAL A 44 -19.64 8.21 -8.74
C VAL A 44 -18.27 7.73 -9.20
N ARG A 45 -18.02 7.80 -10.51
CA ARG A 45 -16.76 7.38 -11.14
C ARG A 45 -16.20 8.53 -11.97
N VAL A 46 -14.89 8.53 -12.16
CA VAL A 46 -14.28 9.36 -13.20
C VAL A 46 -14.69 8.84 -14.57
N ARG A 47 -14.63 9.71 -15.58
CA ARG A 47 -14.60 9.32 -16.99
C ARG A 47 -13.20 9.61 -17.50
N ALA A 48 -12.33 8.62 -17.42
CA ALA A 48 -10.93 8.75 -17.79
C ALA A 48 -10.72 8.72 -19.31
N GLY A 49 -11.63 8.07 -20.05
CA GLY A 49 -11.62 8.06 -21.51
C GLY A 49 -10.40 7.35 -22.12
N GLY A 50 -9.85 6.35 -21.42
CA GLY A 50 -8.65 5.63 -21.86
C GLY A 50 -7.37 6.47 -21.75
N ALA A 51 -7.35 7.47 -20.85
CA ALA A 51 -6.14 8.23 -20.58
C ALA A 51 -5.00 7.31 -20.10
N THR A 52 -3.78 7.72 -20.42
CA THR A 52 -2.56 7.16 -19.82
C THR A 52 -1.94 8.24 -18.94
N ALA A 53 -1.31 7.81 -17.86
CA ALA A 53 -0.48 8.68 -17.05
C ALA A 53 0.84 7.99 -16.73
N THR A 54 1.84 8.81 -16.46
CA THR A 54 3.20 8.38 -16.13
C THR A 54 3.63 9.10 -14.86
N VAL A 55 4.28 8.37 -13.96
CA VAL A 55 4.89 8.91 -12.74
C VAL A 55 6.34 8.51 -12.67
N HIS A 56 7.13 9.27 -11.92
CA HIS A 56 8.48 8.91 -11.55
C HIS A 56 8.50 8.26 -10.17
N ASP A 57 8.98 7.03 -10.09
CA ASP A 57 9.30 6.32 -8.85
C ASP A 57 10.81 6.23 -8.65
N LEU A 58 11.28 6.50 -7.42
CA LEU A 58 12.71 6.55 -7.10
C LEU A 58 13.45 5.22 -7.37
N HIS A 59 12.76 4.08 -7.32
CA HIS A 59 13.37 2.77 -7.59
C HIS A 59 12.88 2.14 -8.89
N ALA A 60 11.56 2.20 -9.15
CA ALA A 60 10.98 1.59 -10.33
C ALA A 60 11.17 2.44 -11.61
N GLY A 61 11.62 3.69 -11.49
CA GLY A 61 11.81 4.61 -12.61
C GLY A 61 10.48 5.14 -13.14
N GLU A 62 10.35 5.26 -14.47
CA GLU A 62 9.09 5.68 -15.09
C GLU A 62 8.04 4.56 -15.04
N VAL A 63 6.93 4.83 -14.38
CA VAL A 63 5.79 3.91 -14.28
C VAL A 63 4.62 4.52 -15.03
N SER A 64 4.25 3.88 -16.14
CA SER A 64 3.11 4.28 -16.96
C SER A 64 1.95 3.30 -16.80
N GLY A 65 0.72 3.82 -16.82
CA GLY A 65 -0.47 2.97 -16.72
C GLY A 65 -1.71 3.62 -17.32
N GLU A 66 -2.61 2.78 -17.84
CA GLU A 66 -3.95 3.21 -18.24
C GLU A 66 -4.79 3.58 -17.02
N VAL A 67 -5.55 4.66 -17.17
CA VAL A 67 -6.46 5.17 -16.17
C VAL A 67 -7.87 4.68 -16.49
N ASP A 68 -8.40 3.82 -15.64
CA ASP A 68 -9.78 3.33 -15.78
C ASP A 68 -10.79 4.29 -15.18
N ASP A 69 -12.08 4.02 -15.44
CA ASP A 69 -13.20 4.73 -14.82
C ASP A 69 -13.41 4.27 -13.36
N PHE A 70 -12.42 4.54 -12.50
CA PHE A 70 -12.45 4.15 -11.09
C PHE A 70 -13.44 4.99 -10.27
N VAL A 71 -13.82 4.45 -9.11
CA VAL A 71 -14.80 5.07 -8.20
C VAL A 71 -14.16 6.24 -7.45
N LEU A 72 -14.85 7.38 -7.42
CA LEU A 72 -14.57 8.54 -6.58
C LEU A 72 -15.38 8.52 -5.29
N PHE A 73 -16.68 8.26 -5.41
CA PHE A 73 -17.59 8.11 -4.27
C PHE A 73 -18.32 6.79 -4.38
N ARG A 74 -18.38 6.06 -3.27
CA ARG A 74 -19.20 4.85 -3.16
C ARG A 74 -20.69 5.22 -3.20
N ALA A 75 -21.53 4.21 -3.37
CA ALA A 75 -22.97 4.40 -3.45
C ALA A 75 -23.57 4.96 -2.15
N ASP A 76 -22.89 4.80 -1.02
CA ASP A 76 -23.23 5.36 0.29
C ASP A 76 -22.71 6.81 0.48
N GLY A 77 -22.07 7.40 -0.52
CA GLY A 77 -21.47 8.74 -0.44
C GLY A 77 -20.07 8.79 0.15
N THR A 78 -19.52 7.66 0.64
CA THR A 78 -18.17 7.63 1.21
C THR A 78 -17.11 7.80 0.12
N PRO A 79 -16.13 8.72 0.28
CA PRO A 79 -14.99 8.84 -0.63
C PRO A 79 -14.25 7.51 -0.80
N ALA A 80 -13.98 7.12 -2.04
CA ALA A 80 -13.15 5.98 -2.35
C ALA A 80 -11.67 6.32 -2.14
N TYR A 81 -10.85 5.28 -1.95
CA TYR A 81 -9.44 5.41 -1.61
C TYR A 81 -8.67 6.36 -2.53
N ASN A 82 -8.81 6.21 -3.86
CA ASN A 82 -8.09 7.07 -4.82
C ASN A 82 -8.45 8.54 -4.69
N LEU A 83 -9.71 8.88 -4.39
CA LEU A 83 -10.10 10.28 -4.17
C LEU A 83 -9.54 10.79 -2.86
N ALA A 84 -9.72 10.03 -1.77
CA ALA A 84 -9.29 10.44 -0.44
C ALA A 84 -7.78 10.73 -0.42
N VAL A 85 -6.95 9.79 -0.89
CA VAL A 85 -5.50 9.96 -0.91
C VAL A 85 -5.07 11.17 -1.73
N VAL A 86 -5.57 11.30 -2.96
CA VAL A 86 -5.15 12.41 -3.84
C VAL A 86 -5.52 13.77 -3.28
N VAL A 87 -6.74 13.90 -2.71
CA VAL A 87 -7.19 15.16 -2.12
C VAL A 87 -6.41 15.46 -0.84
N ASP A 88 -6.23 14.47 0.04
CA ASP A 88 -5.53 14.67 1.31
C ASP A 88 -4.06 15.03 1.07
N ASP A 89 -3.36 14.34 0.15
CA ASP A 89 -1.96 14.62 -0.20
C ASP A 89 -1.83 16.01 -0.86
N GLY A 90 -2.72 16.33 -1.81
CA GLY A 90 -2.71 17.60 -2.52
C GLY A 90 -2.99 18.81 -1.61
N LEU A 91 -3.93 18.68 -0.68
CA LEU A 91 -4.24 19.75 0.29
C LEU A 91 -3.15 19.92 1.35
N GLN A 92 -2.43 18.85 1.71
CA GLN A 92 -1.32 18.90 2.67
C GLN A 92 0.00 19.31 2.03
N GLY A 93 0.07 19.39 0.69
CA GLY A 93 1.30 19.71 -0.03
C GLY A 93 2.35 18.60 0.05
N VAL A 94 1.91 17.33 0.08
CA VAL A 94 2.82 16.18 0.08
C VAL A 94 3.58 16.13 -1.26
N THR A 95 4.92 16.16 -1.18
CA THR A 95 5.80 16.14 -2.36
C THR A 95 6.39 14.77 -2.64
N GLU A 96 6.45 13.89 -1.64
CA GLU A 96 7.07 12.57 -1.71
C GLU A 96 6.20 11.54 -0.98
N VAL A 97 5.90 10.43 -1.65
CA VAL A 97 5.06 9.34 -1.12
C VAL A 97 5.86 8.05 -1.06
N CYS A 98 6.17 7.59 0.16
CA CYS A 98 6.79 6.30 0.42
C CYS A 98 5.76 5.28 0.93
N ARG A 99 5.58 4.16 0.22
CA ARG A 99 4.58 3.14 0.56
C ARG A 99 4.92 1.76 -0.03
N GLY A 100 4.15 0.72 0.31
CA GLY A 100 4.42 -0.65 -0.15
C GLY A 100 4.24 -0.83 -1.67
N ALA A 101 5.05 -1.70 -2.26
CA ALA A 101 5.06 -2.01 -3.69
C ALA A 101 3.74 -2.56 -4.27
N ASP A 102 2.81 -3.00 -3.41
CA ASP A 102 1.46 -3.39 -3.82
C ASP A 102 0.63 -2.22 -4.40
N LEU A 103 1.08 -0.98 -4.18
CA LEU A 103 0.39 0.23 -4.65
C LEU A 103 1.04 0.88 -5.87
N LEU A 104 2.13 0.31 -6.41
CA LEU A 104 2.89 0.88 -7.53
C LEU A 104 1.99 1.13 -8.76
N GLU A 105 1.23 0.12 -9.17
CA GLU A 105 0.32 0.19 -10.33
C GLU A 105 -0.82 1.21 -10.15
N SER A 106 -1.08 1.68 -8.93
CA SER A 106 -2.08 2.70 -8.66
C SER A 106 -1.55 4.13 -8.76
N ALA A 107 -0.23 4.33 -8.77
CA ALA A 107 0.36 5.66 -8.80
C ALA A 107 0.00 6.45 -10.08
N PRO A 108 0.06 5.88 -11.31
CA PRO A 108 -0.35 6.59 -12.51
C PRO A 108 -1.77 7.16 -12.46
N ARG A 109 -2.76 6.36 -12.03
CA ARG A 109 -4.16 6.82 -11.94
C ARG A 109 -4.37 7.88 -10.86
N GLN A 110 -3.61 7.84 -9.77
CA GLN A 110 -3.66 8.84 -8.71
C GLN A 110 -3.04 10.17 -9.18
N ALA A 111 -1.89 10.11 -9.86
CA ALA A 111 -1.25 11.29 -10.46
C ALA A 111 -2.14 11.93 -11.53
N TRP A 112 -2.81 11.13 -12.37
CA TRP A 112 -3.80 11.64 -13.32
C TRP A 112 -4.92 12.41 -12.62
N LEU A 113 -5.46 11.86 -11.52
CA LEU A 113 -6.51 12.52 -10.76
C LEU A 113 -6.00 13.80 -10.09
N ALA A 114 -4.77 13.78 -9.56
CA ALA A 114 -4.12 14.94 -8.96
C ALA A 114 -4.08 16.10 -9.97
N GLY A 115 -3.59 15.84 -11.18
CA GLY A 115 -3.56 16.82 -12.26
C GLY A 115 -4.96 17.32 -12.67
N LYS A 116 -5.99 16.45 -12.66
CA LYS A 116 -7.39 16.86 -12.91
C LYS A 116 -7.97 17.75 -11.81
N LEU A 117 -7.47 17.64 -10.60
CA LEU A 117 -7.86 18.45 -9.45
C LEU A 117 -6.97 19.69 -9.25
N GLY A 118 -5.96 19.88 -10.10
CA GLY A 118 -5.03 21.01 -10.03
C GLY A 118 -3.90 20.86 -9.01
N PHE A 119 -3.63 19.64 -8.55
CA PHE A 119 -2.50 19.32 -7.69
C PHE A 119 -1.30 18.84 -8.51
N GLU A 120 -0.09 19.13 -8.03
CA GLU A 120 1.15 18.54 -8.55
C GLU A 120 1.28 17.10 -8.02
N PRO A 121 1.49 16.09 -8.90
CA PRO A 121 1.74 14.73 -8.44
C PRO A 121 3.06 14.63 -7.64
N PRO A 122 3.10 13.88 -6.53
CA PRO A 122 4.32 13.68 -5.76
C PRO A 122 5.30 12.76 -6.50
N THR A 123 6.56 12.77 -6.07
CA THR A 123 7.51 11.70 -6.40
C THR A 123 7.18 10.46 -5.55
N TYR A 124 7.25 9.28 -6.13
CA TYR A 124 6.91 8.04 -5.42
C TYR A 124 8.15 7.23 -5.05
N ALA A 125 8.05 6.46 -3.96
CA ALA A 125 9.01 5.45 -3.57
C ALA A 125 8.26 4.21 -3.07
N HIS A 126 8.23 3.16 -3.88
CA HIS A 126 7.52 1.93 -3.53
C HIS A 126 8.46 0.87 -2.94
N VAL A 127 8.35 0.62 -1.64
CA VAL A 127 9.24 -0.27 -0.88
C VAL A 127 8.77 -1.72 -0.86
N GLY A 128 9.70 -2.64 -0.62
CA GLY A 128 9.44 -4.08 -0.55
C GLY A 128 8.38 -4.46 0.49
N LEU A 129 7.62 -5.52 0.21
CA LEU A 129 6.57 -6.01 1.11
C LEU A 129 7.12 -6.95 2.18
N ALA A 130 6.54 -6.89 3.37
CA ALA A 130 6.69 -7.96 4.35
C ALA A 130 5.83 -9.17 3.93
N LEU A 131 6.48 -10.31 3.71
CA LEU A 131 5.86 -11.57 3.32
C LEU A 131 5.99 -12.60 4.45
N ASN A 132 5.10 -13.58 4.51
CA ASN A 132 5.26 -14.75 5.37
C ASN A 132 6.18 -15.80 4.71
N SER A 133 6.50 -16.88 5.42
CA SER A 133 7.36 -17.97 4.92
C SER A 133 6.82 -18.70 3.68
N SER A 134 5.54 -18.53 3.35
CA SER A 134 4.93 -19.07 2.12
C SER A 134 4.95 -18.07 0.95
N GLY A 135 5.58 -16.89 1.11
CA GLY A 135 5.61 -15.83 0.11
C GLY A 135 4.32 -15.01 -0.04
N ALA A 136 3.33 -15.20 0.85
CA ALA A 136 2.12 -14.39 0.85
C ALA A 136 2.33 -13.12 1.67
N ARG A 137 1.57 -12.04 1.38
CA ARG A 137 1.60 -10.82 2.20
C ARG A 137 1.34 -11.16 3.66
N LEU A 138 2.21 -10.67 4.54
CA LEU A 138 2.06 -10.87 5.98
C LEU A 138 0.74 -10.27 6.46
N ALA A 139 -0.03 -11.07 7.19
CA ALA A 139 -1.34 -10.72 7.70
C ALA A 139 -1.49 -11.18 9.16
N LYS A 140 -2.50 -10.64 9.85
CA LYS A 140 -2.78 -10.96 11.27
C LYS A 140 -2.95 -12.46 11.55
N ARG A 141 -3.31 -13.26 10.54
CA ARG A 141 -3.47 -14.72 10.64
C ARG A 141 -2.14 -15.48 10.72
N ASP A 142 -1.03 -14.86 10.37
CA ASP A 142 0.29 -15.49 10.32
C ASP A 142 0.98 -15.54 11.71
N GLY A 143 0.28 -15.17 12.79
CA GLY A 143 0.78 -15.28 14.16
C GLY A 143 0.95 -13.93 14.85
N ALA A 144 1.97 -13.82 15.73
CA ALA A 144 2.25 -12.62 16.51
C ALA A 144 2.93 -11.52 15.67
N VAL A 145 2.21 -10.99 14.67
CA VAL A 145 2.77 -10.00 13.72
C VAL A 145 2.36 -8.56 14.03
N THR A 146 1.48 -8.35 15.00
CA THR A 146 1.10 -7.01 15.46
C THR A 146 2.03 -6.55 16.58
N LEU A 147 2.27 -5.24 16.70
CA LEU A 147 3.07 -4.69 17.80
C LEU A 147 2.55 -5.14 19.17
N SER A 148 1.23 -5.22 19.35
CA SER A 148 0.63 -5.69 20.61
C SER A 148 0.88 -7.18 20.87
N ALA A 149 0.82 -8.04 19.85
CA ALA A 149 1.10 -9.47 20.00
C ALA A 149 2.58 -9.73 20.27
N LEU A 150 3.45 -8.98 19.58
CA LEU A 150 4.91 -8.97 19.80
C LEU A 150 5.25 -8.54 21.23
N ALA A 151 4.64 -7.45 21.72
CA ALA A 151 4.80 -7.01 23.09
C ALA A 151 4.38 -8.08 24.11
N ALA A 152 3.23 -8.75 23.86
CA ALA A 152 2.75 -9.84 24.70
C ALA A 152 3.70 -11.07 24.71
N SER A 153 4.49 -11.26 23.65
CA SER A 153 5.53 -12.29 23.60
C SER A 153 6.91 -11.82 24.07
N GLY A 154 7.01 -10.63 24.67
CA GLY A 154 8.25 -10.08 25.23
C GLY A 154 9.14 -9.33 24.24
N VAL A 155 8.62 -9.00 23.05
CA VAL A 155 9.34 -8.22 22.04
C VAL A 155 8.92 -6.76 22.13
N ASN A 156 9.86 -5.88 22.51
CA ASN A 156 9.59 -4.45 22.64
C ASN A 156 9.75 -3.69 21.31
N SER A 157 9.29 -2.44 21.27
CA SER A 157 9.32 -1.60 20.06
C SER A 157 10.73 -1.35 19.52
N GLN A 158 11.75 -1.27 20.38
CA GLN A 158 13.15 -1.11 19.95
C GLN A 158 13.67 -2.35 19.23
N GLN A 159 13.28 -3.55 19.69
CA GLN A 159 13.59 -4.80 19.00
C GLN A 159 12.90 -4.86 17.64
N VAL A 160 11.61 -4.47 17.57
CA VAL A 160 10.89 -4.40 16.29
C VAL A 160 11.55 -3.40 15.33
N PHE A 161 11.96 -2.23 15.84
CA PHE A 161 12.65 -1.22 15.03
C PHE A 161 13.96 -1.76 14.47
N ARG A 162 14.80 -2.41 15.30
CA ARG A 162 16.02 -3.10 14.82
C ARG A 162 15.71 -4.11 13.73
N MET A 163 14.68 -4.94 13.91
CA MET A 163 14.29 -5.94 12.91
C MET A 163 13.91 -5.30 11.57
N ILE A 164 13.17 -4.18 11.59
CA ILE A 164 12.80 -3.42 10.39
C ILE A 164 14.02 -2.75 9.72
N ALA A 165 14.95 -2.20 10.52
CA ALA A 165 16.17 -1.60 9.97
C ALA A 165 17.06 -2.66 9.30
N THR A 166 17.34 -3.77 9.99
CA THR A 166 18.20 -4.84 9.47
C THR A 166 17.63 -5.49 8.22
N SER A 167 16.31 -5.72 8.17
CA SER A 167 15.66 -6.31 7.00
C SER A 167 15.71 -5.39 5.77
N ALA A 168 15.68 -4.07 5.97
CA ALA A 168 15.92 -3.08 4.92
C ALA A 168 17.40 -2.92 4.55
N GLY A 169 18.32 -3.64 5.21
CA GLY A 169 19.76 -3.52 5.00
C GLY A 169 20.35 -2.22 5.57
N LEU A 170 19.64 -1.58 6.50
CA LEU A 170 20.06 -0.37 7.18
C LEU A 170 20.84 -0.71 8.47
N PRO A 171 21.61 0.26 9.02
CA PRO A 171 22.32 0.06 10.28
C PRO A 171 21.43 -0.43 11.41
N GLU A 172 21.91 -1.41 12.18
CA GLU A 172 21.19 -1.96 13.33
C GLU A 172 21.07 -0.90 14.44
N THR A 173 19.93 -0.23 14.47
CA THR A 173 19.63 0.88 15.36
C THR A 173 18.30 0.62 16.06
N SER A 174 18.09 1.22 17.22
CA SER A 174 16.95 0.93 18.08
C SER A 174 15.86 2.00 18.06
N SER A 175 16.12 3.11 17.36
CA SER A 175 15.21 4.24 17.24
C SER A 175 15.44 5.02 15.93
N ALA A 176 14.45 5.81 15.53
CA ALA A 176 14.56 6.66 14.34
C ALA A 176 15.68 7.71 14.43
N PRO A 177 15.91 8.42 15.56
CA PRO A 177 17.03 9.34 15.67
C PRO A 177 18.40 8.67 15.50
N GLU A 178 18.61 7.50 16.10
CA GLU A 178 19.85 6.72 15.90
C GLU A 178 20.05 6.33 14.45
N LEU A 179 18.99 5.88 13.78
CA LEU A 179 19.04 5.53 12.36
C LEU A 179 19.42 6.73 11.51
N LEU A 180 18.76 7.88 11.74
CA LEU A 180 19.00 9.12 11.00
C LEU A 180 20.46 9.57 11.12
N GLU A 181 21.05 9.53 12.32
CA GLU A 181 22.47 9.83 12.50
C GLU A 181 23.37 8.79 11.81
N ALA A 182 23.02 7.50 11.89
CA ALA A 182 23.81 6.43 11.29
C ALA A 182 23.85 6.47 9.75
N VAL A 183 22.78 6.96 9.11
CA VAL A 183 22.67 7.07 7.65
C VAL A 183 23.02 8.47 7.11
N ARG A 184 23.27 9.44 7.99
CA ARG A 184 23.55 10.83 7.62
C ARG A 184 24.75 10.90 6.66
N GLY A 185 24.55 11.58 5.53
CA GLY A 185 25.59 11.76 4.50
C GLY A 185 25.92 10.49 3.71
N ARG A 186 25.06 9.46 3.76
CA ARG A 186 25.20 8.21 2.98
C ARG A 186 24.04 8.07 2.03
N ASP A 187 24.27 7.40 0.90
CA ASP A 187 23.23 7.03 -0.06
C ASP A 187 22.45 5.80 0.41
N TRP A 188 21.89 5.85 1.63
CA TRP A 188 21.28 4.70 2.30
C TRP A 188 20.10 4.11 1.51
N TRP A 189 19.41 4.94 0.73
CA TRP A 189 18.29 4.49 -0.12
C TRP A 189 18.74 3.58 -1.27
N THR A 190 20.04 3.50 -1.57
CA THR A 190 20.56 2.56 -2.57
C THR A 190 20.62 1.11 -2.08
N ALA A 191 20.36 0.87 -0.79
CA ALA A 191 20.32 -0.48 -0.24
C ALA A 191 19.24 -1.32 -0.93
N ALA A 192 19.65 -2.30 -1.73
CA ALA A 192 18.75 -3.13 -2.53
C ALA A 192 17.62 -3.78 -1.70
N LYS A 193 17.89 -4.09 -0.43
CA LYS A 193 16.94 -4.71 0.49
C LYS A 193 15.73 -3.84 0.82
N ILE A 194 15.81 -2.50 0.71
CA ILE A 194 14.66 -1.60 0.88
C ILE A 194 13.57 -1.91 -0.14
N TRP A 195 13.98 -2.29 -1.34
CA TRP A 195 13.11 -2.41 -2.51
C TRP A 195 12.64 -3.84 -2.76
N GLN A 196 13.21 -4.81 -2.06
CA GLN A 196 12.90 -6.24 -2.22
C GLN A 196 11.95 -6.71 -1.12
N PRO A 197 11.04 -7.66 -1.42
CA PRO A 197 10.24 -8.28 -0.38
C PRO A 197 11.11 -8.93 0.68
N TRP A 198 10.70 -8.79 1.94
CA TRP A 198 11.38 -9.40 3.07
C TRP A 198 10.46 -10.49 3.65
N VAL A 199 10.99 -11.70 3.84
CA VAL A 199 10.27 -12.81 4.50
C VAL A 199 10.38 -12.71 6.03
N VAL A 200 9.24 -12.58 6.69
CA VAL A 200 9.06 -12.58 8.14
C VAL A 200 8.72 -13.99 8.60
N ASP A 201 9.57 -14.59 9.42
CA ASP A 201 9.24 -15.80 10.18
C ASP A 201 8.88 -15.41 11.63
N PRO A 202 7.64 -15.63 12.09
CA PRO A 202 7.23 -15.37 13.47
C PRO A 202 8.08 -16.08 14.52
N ARG A 203 8.75 -17.19 14.16
CA ARG A 203 9.63 -17.95 15.07
C ARG A 203 10.94 -17.20 15.35
N ASP A 204 11.41 -16.43 14.39
CA ASP A 204 12.63 -15.63 14.49
C ASP A 204 12.44 -14.36 15.33
N GLN A 205 11.19 -14.07 15.70
CA GLN A 205 10.82 -12.89 16.49
C GLN A 205 10.88 -13.15 17.99
N LYS A 206 11.14 -14.38 18.46
CA LYS A 206 11.26 -14.67 19.89
C LYS A 206 12.58 -14.09 20.43
N PRO A 207 12.57 -13.41 21.59
CA PRO A 207 13.83 -13.06 22.25
C PRO A 207 14.63 -14.33 22.54
N PRO A 208 15.97 -14.28 22.48
CA PRO A 208 16.81 -15.42 22.83
C PRO A 208 16.39 -15.92 24.22
N SER A 209 16.17 -17.23 24.35
CA SER A 209 15.86 -17.83 25.65
C SER A 209 16.99 -17.49 26.59
N ILE A 210 16.70 -16.76 27.67
CA ILE A 210 17.66 -16.59 28.76
C ILE A 210 17.87 -18.01 29.31
N SER A 211 19.00 -18.64 28.96
CA SER A 211 19.48 -19.80 29.72
C SER A 211 19.69 -19.30 31.14
N GLN A 212 18.74 -19.62 32.02
CA GLN A 212 18.97 -19.57 33.45
C GLN A 212 20.12 -20.54 33.73
N LYS A 213 21.35 -20.02 33.82
CA LYS A 213 22.42 -20.73 34.49
C LYS A 213 21.98 -20.85 35.95
N ALA A 214 21.55 -22.06 36.33
CA ALA A 214 21.41 -22.41 37.73
C ALA A 214 22.72 -22.06 38.45
N PRO A 215 22.69 -21.38 39.61
CA PRO A 215 23.92 -21.18 40.37
C PRO A 215 24.46 -22.55 40.76
N SER A 216 25.71 -22.82 40.38
CA SER A 216 26.44 -23.99 40.84
C SER A 216 26.62 -23.89 42.35
N ALA A 217 25.83 -24.67 43.10
CA ALA A 217 26.11 -24.91 44.51
C ALA A 217 27.51 -25.51 44.62
N SER A 218 28.43 -24.72 45.15
CA SER A 218 29.80 -25.11 45.44
C SER A 218 30.00 -24.94 46.94
N GLN A 219 30.14 -26.09 47.61
CA GLN A 219 30.60 -26.34 48.99
C GLN A 219 29.70 -25.88 50.14
#